data_AF-A0A8J5CJ37-F1
#
_entry.id   AF-A0A8J5CJ37-F1
#
_cell.length_a   1.000
_cell.length_b   1.000
_cell.length_c   1.000
_cell.angle_alpha   90.00
_cell.angle_beta   90.00
_cell.angle_gamma   90.00
#
_symmetry.space_group_name_H-M   'P 1'
#
loop_
_entity.id
_entity.type
_entity.pdbx_description
1 polymer ?
#
loop_
_entity_poly.entity_id
_entity_poly.type
_entity_poly.pdbx_seq_one_letter_code
_entity_poly.pdbx_strand_id
1 'polypeptide(L)'
;MAPLPGVTQLQGDITKAATAHAITAHFQGHHAQLVVCDGAPDVTGLHDLDEYVQAQLLLAALNITTHVLAPGGTLVAKIFRGKDVTLLYAQLNIFFRQVCVTKPRSSRNSSIESFVVCRDYTPPTGYTPTMVNPLLDLSYDGAWQELEGVNRVIVPFLACGDLSAYDSDRTYPLQTADGKKYEYRPPTQPPISPAYTAAVARKRCGEPTAATTTTGEADSEAPGGTEGSTVTQETTHESLQEKELEDLQKMHL
;
A
#
# COMPACT_ATOMS: atom_id res chain seq x y z
N MET A 1 2.17 15.01 -10.07
CA MET A 1 0.81 15.54 -10.33
C MET A 1 0.96 16.91 -10.98
N ALA A 2 0.10 17.28 -11.94
CA ALA A 2 0.14 18.63 -12.51
C ALA A 2 -0.39 19.65 -11.47
N PRO A 3 0.16 20.88 -11.41
CA PRO A 3 -0.32 21.92 -10.51
C PRO A 3 -1.82 22.19 -10.65
N LEU A 4 -2.52 22.32 -9.53
CA LEU A 4 -3.96 22.57 -9.47
C LEU A 4 -4.21 23.91 -8.75
N PRO A 5 -5.04 24.81 -9.31
CA PRO A 5 -5.37 26.08 -8.66
C PRO A 5 -5.98 25.86 -7.27
N GLY A 6 -5.49 26.61 -6.28
CA GLY A 6 -5.97 26.52 -4.89
C GLY A 6 -5.49 25.29 -4.11
N VAL A 7 -4.64 24.44 -4.71
CA VAL A 7 -4.09 23.23 -4.06
C VAL A 7 -2.58 23.38 -3.89
N THR A 8 -2.12 23.29 -2.64
CA THR A 8 -0.69 23.15 -2.36
C THR A 8 -0.30 21.69 -2.56
N GLN A 9 0.68 21.44 -3.44
CA GLN A 9 1.13 20.09 -3.76
C GLN A 9 2.51 19.85 -3.17
N LEU A 10 2.64 18.74 -2.44
CA LEU A 10 3.91 18.27 -1.89
C LEU A 10 4.23 16.91 -2.49
N GLN A 11 5.42 16.79 -3.08
CA GLN A 11 5.96 15.52 -3.50
C GLN A 11 6.89 15.00 -2.41
N GLY A 12 6.53 13.89 -1.79
CA GLY A 12 7.30 13.27 -0.73
C GLY A 12 6.84 11.85 -0.45
N ASP A 13 7.66 11.12 0.29
CA ASP A 13 7.35 9.77 0.76
C ASP A 13 6.61 9.87 2.10
N ILE A 14 5.40 9.31 2.16
CA ILE A 14 4.53 9.34 3.34
C ILE A 14 5.09 8.56 4.54
N THR A 15 6.11 7.73 4.34
CA THR A 15 6.78 7.00 5.43
C THR A 15 7.87 7.84 6.11
N LYS A 16 8.23 9.00 5.56
CA LYS A 16 9.32 9.84 6.07
C LYS A 16 8.80 10.97 6.96
N ALA A 17 9.45 11.16 8.11
CA ALA A 17 9.17 12.27 9.01
C ALA A 17 9.35 13.64 8.35
N ALA A 18 10.30 13.77 7.40
CA ALA A 18 10.50 15.00 6.64
C ALA A 18 9.23 15.44 5.89
N THR A 19 8.48 14.48 5.32
CA THR A 19 7.22 14.75 4.62
C THR A 19 6.13 15.18 5.60
N ALA A 20 6.02 14.52 6.76
CA ALA A 20 5.07 14.90 7.80
C ALA A 20 5.32 16.34 8.29
N HIS A 21 6.58 16.69 8.56
CA HIS A 21 6.96 18.06 8.96
C HIS A 21 6.66 19.10 7.87
N ALA A 22 6.94 18.77 6.60
CA ALA A 22 6.61 19.65 5.49
C ALA A 22 5.10 19.92 5.41
N ILE A 23 4.27 18.89 5.59
CA ILE A 23 2.81 19.02 5.63
C ILE A 23 2.39 19.93 6.80
N THR A 24 2.83 19.64 8.03
CA THR A 24 2.47 20.42 9.22
C THR A 24 2.90 21.88 9.12
N ALA A 25 4.07 22.16 8.50
CA ALA A 25 4.55 23.53 8.30
C ALA A 25 3.58 24.37 7.46
N HIS A 26 2.88 23.77 6.49
CA HIS A 26 1.88 24.47 5.68
C HIS A 26 0.60 24.81 6.46
N PHE A 27 0.30 24.11 7.56
CA PHE A 27 -0.87 24.40 8.39
C PHE A 27 -0.64 25.50 9.43
N GLN A 28 0.57 26.06 9.55
CA GLN A 28 0.88 27.22 10.41
C GLN A 28 0.43 27.05 11.87
N GLY A 29 0.55 25.83 12.42
CA GLY A 29 0.13 25.52 13.80
C GLY A 29 -1.34 25.10 13.93
N HIS A 30 -2.10 25.08 12.84
CA HIS A 30 -3.40 24.42 12.78
C HIS A 30 -3.26 22.94 12.40
N HIS A 31 -4.36 22.21 12.57
CA HIS A 31 -4.47 20.81 12.20
C HIS A 31 -5.55 20.65 11.10
N ALA A 32 -5.43 19.58 10.32
CA ALA A 32 -6.43 19.20 9.33
C ALA A 32 -7.73 18.73 10.01
N GLN A 33 -8.87 19.06 9.40
CA GLN A 33 -10.18 18.58 9.85
C GLN A 33 -10.58 17.27 9.16
N LEU A 34 -10.04 17.06 7.94
CA LEU A 34 -10.28 15.90 7.10
C LEU A 34 -8.96 15.48 6.46
N VAL A 35 -8.65 14.19 6.55
CA VAL A 35 -7.58 13.56 5.77
C VAL A 35 -8.22 12.52 4.84
N VAL A 36 -7.82 12.53 3.57
CA VAL A 36 -8.29 11.58 2.57
C VAL A 36 -7.11 10.82 1.98
N CYS A 37 -7.18 9.49 1.94
CA CYS A 37 -6.17 8.62 1.35
C CYS A 37 -6.79 7.71 0.28
N ASP A 38 -6.54 8.00 -1.00
CA ASP A 38 -7.01 7.19 -2.12
C ASP A 38 -5.92 6.26 -2.70
N GLY A 39 -4.81 6.11 -1.97
CA GLY A 39 -3.66 5.31 -2.40
C GLY A 39 -4.02 3.83 -2.57
N ALA A 40 -3.53 3.23 -3.65
CA ALA A 40 -3.59 1.79 -3.89
C ALA A 40 -2.28 1.30 -4.54
N PRO A 41 -1.75 0.13 -4.15
CA PRO A 41 -0.63 -0.49 -4.83
C PRO A 41 -1.06 -1.04 -6.20
N ASP A 42 -0.07 -1.38 -7.01
CA ASP A 42 -0.32 -2.17 -8.22
C ASP A 42 -0.90 -3.53 -7.83
N VAL A 43 -2.09 -3.84 -8.36
CA VAL A 43 -2.79 -5.10 -8.08
C VAL A 43 -2.06 -6.25 -8.78
N THR A 44 -1.61 -7.22 -8.00
CA THR A 44 -0.90 -8.40 -8.51
C THR A 44 -1.85 -9.50 -8.99
N GLY A 45 -3.10 -9.49 -8.50
CA GLY A 45 -4.10 -10.52 -8.72
C GLY A 45 -4.06 -11.62 -7.65
N LEU A 46 -3.09 -11.58 -6.74
CA LEU A 46 -3.07 -12.38 -5.52
C LEU A 46 -3.75 -11.58 -4.41
N HIS A 47 -5.04 -11.83 -4.22
CA HIS A 47 -5.90 -11.02 -3.35
C HIS A 47 -5.38 -10.87 -1.91
N ASP A 48 -4.81 -11.92 -1.33
CA ASP A 48 -4.28 -11.88 0.03
C ASP A 48 -3.07 -10.93 0.14
N LEU A 49 -2.18 -10.96 -0.86
CA LEU A 49 -1.02 -10.06 -0.92
C LEU A 49 -1.46 -8.62 -1.19
N ASP A 50 -2.39 -8.43 -2.12
CA ASP A 50 -2.91 -7.11 -2.48
C ASP A 50 -3.63 -6.47 -1.27
N GLU A 51 -4.40 -7.25 -0.50
CA GLU A 51 -5.02 -6.81 0.76
C GLU A 51 -3.98 -6.42 1.80
N TYR A 52 -2.96 -7.25 2.00
CA TYR A 52 -1.87 -6.96 2.95
C TYR A 52 -1.15 -5.66 2.59
N VAL A 53 -0.71 -5.51 1.34
CA VAL A 53 0.02 -4.31 0.89
C VAL A 53 -0.86 -3.06 0.99
N GLN A 54 -2.16 -3.17 0.68
CA GLN A 54 -3.11 -2.06 0.87
C GLN A 54 -3.25 -1.67 2.35
N ALA A 55 -3.32 -2.65 3.26
CA ALA A 55 -3.39 -2.39 4.69
C ALA A 55 -2.10 -1.71 5.20
N GLN A 56 -0.92 -2.14 4.75
CA GLN A 56 0.35 -1.49 5.07
C GLN A 56 0.37 -0.02 4.62
N LEU A 57 -0.12 0.25 3.41
CA LEU A 57 -0.22 1.62 2.88
C LEU A 57 -1.16 2.48 3.72
N LEU A 58 -2.29 1.93 4.17
CA LEU A 58 -3.21 2.63 5.06
C LEU A 58 -2.60 2.88 6.44
N LEU A 59 -1.86 1.93 7.01
CA LEU A 59 -1.19 2.13 8.30
C LEU A 59 -0.10 3.21 8.21
N ALA A 60 0.63 3.29 7.11
CA ALA A 60 1.54 4.40 6.84
C ALA A 60 0.79 5.74 6.74
N ALA A 61 -0.35 5.77 6.05
CA ALA A 61 -1.19 6.97 5.94
C ALA A 61 -1.80 7.39 7.29
N LEU A 62 -2.22 6.42 8.11
CA LEU A 62 -2.69 6.66 9.47
C LEU A 62 -1.58 7.29 10.32
N ASN A 63 -0.32 6.84 10.16
CA ASN A 63 0.79 7.40 10.92
C ASN A 63 0.97 8.91 10.64
N ILE A 64 0.97 9.35 9.38
CA ILE A 64 0.94 10.79 9.09
C ILE A 64 -0.34 11.45 9.62
N THR A 65 -1.47 10.77 9.49
CA THR A 65 -2.76 11.30 9.96
C THR A 65 -2.71 11.69 11.43
N THR A 66 -2.06 10.90 12.28
CA THR A 66 -1.96 11.22 13.72
C THR A 66 -1.13 12.47 14.02
N HIS A 67 -0.22 12.87 13.12
CA HIS A 67 0.55 14.11 13.21
C HIS A 67 -0.23 15.35 12.72
N VAL A 68 -1.13 15.18 11.75
CA VAL A 68 -1.76 16.31 11.04
C VAL A 68 -3.23 16.52 11.40
N LEU A 69 -3.95 15.48 11.82
CA LEU A 69 -5.40 15.52 12.06
C LEU A 69 -5.72 16.12 13.44
N ALA A 70 -6.71 17.02 13.47
CA ALA A 70 -7.20 17.62 14.70
C ALA A 70 -8.01 16.59 15.52
N PRO A 71 -8.02 16.68 16.86
CA PRO A 71 -9.00 15.95 17.67
C PRO A 71 -10.43 16.21 17.18
N GLY A 72 -11.24 15.17 17.07
CA GLY A 72 -12.58 15.21 16.47
C GLY A 72 -12.60 15.18 14.92
N GLY A 73 -11.45 15.20 14.27
CA GLY A 73 -11.33 15.15 12.81
C GLY A 73 -11.73 13.80 12.20
N THR A 74 -11.81 13.77 10.87
CA THR A 74 -12.20 12.59 10.09
C THR A 74 -11.07 12.11 9.18
N LEU A 75 -10.88 10.80 9.09
CA LEU A 75 -10.05 10.13 8.09
C LEU A 75 -10.96 9.33 7.15
N VAL A 76 -10.78 9.50 5.84
CA VAL A 76 -11.40 8.67 4.80
C VAL A 76 -10.30 8.00 4.01
N ALA A 77 -10.31 6.67 3.89
CA ALA A 77 -9.27 5.97 3.17
C ALA A 77 -9.77 4.80 2.35
N LYS A 78 -9.16 4.56 1.19
CA LYS A 78 -9.37 3.37 0.36
C LYS A 78 -8.81 2.14 1.08
N ILE A 79 -9.58 1.06 1.06
CA ILE A 79 -9.22 -0.25 1.57
C ILE A 79 -9.62 -1.33 0.58
N PHE A 80 -8.96 -2.48 0.64
CA PHE A 80 -9.46 -3.71 0.03
C PHE A 80 -10.15 -4.51 1.12
N ARG A 81 -11.46 -4.72 0.95
CA ARG A 81 -12.28 -5.44 1.92
C ARG A 81 -12.18 -6.94 1.64
N GLY A 82 -11.07 -7.54 2.04
CA GLY A 82 -10.86 -8.98 1.96
C GLY A 82 -11.13 -9.68 3.30
N LYS A 83 -10.38 -10.76 3.56
CA LYS A 83 -10.63 -11.68 4.68
C LYS A 83 -10.16 -11.11 6.02
N ASP A 84 -9.06 -10.36 6.00
CA ASP A 84 -8.32 -9.91 7.20
C ASP A 84 -8.59 -8.46 7.60
N VAL A 85 -9.57 -7.83 6.96
CA VAL A 85 -10.00 -6.46 7.22
C VAL A 85 -10.40 -6.18 8.68
N THR A 86 -10.72 -7.21 9.47
CA THR A 86 -11.11 -7.09 10.88
C THR A 86 -9.98 -6.53 11.75
N LEU A 87 -8.72 -6.94 11.49
CA LEU A 87 -7.56 -6.45 12.24
C LEU A 87 -7.35 -4.95 12.00
N LEU A 88 -7.41 -4.55 10.73
CA LEU A 88 -7.30 -3.15 10.32
C LEU A 88 -8.36 -2.28 11.02
N TYR A 89 -9.59 -2.79 11.16
CA TYR A 89 -10.63 -2.10 11.90
C TYR A 89 -10.34 -1.98 13.39
N ALA A 90 -9.82 -3.03 14.04
CA ALA A 90 -9.43 -2.96 15.44
C ALA A 90 -8.36 -1.88 15.66
N GLN A 91 -7.35 -1.81 14.77
CA GLN A 91 -6.31 -0.80 14.81
C GLN A 91 -6.87 0.62 14.65
N LEU A 92 -7.84 0.83 13.75
CA LEU A 92 -8.48 2.13 13.55
C LEU A 92 -9.36 2.54 14.74
N ASN A 93 -10.08 1.60 15.37
CA ASN A 93 -10.94 1.89 16.53
C ASN A 93 -10.15 2.35 17.77
N ILE A 94 -8.83 2.13 17.83
CA ILE A 94 -7.97 2.69 18.89
C ILE A 94 -7.91 4.22 18.81
N PHE A 95 -7.98 4.77 17.60
CA PHE A 95 -7.78 6.19 17.34
C PHE A 95 -9.07 6.95 17.00
N PHE A 96 -10.15 6.26 16.70
CA PHE A 96 -11.39 6.86 16.23
C PHE A 96 -12.60 6.26 16.94
N ARG A 97 -13.55 7.11 17.32
CA ARG A 97 -14.75 6.65 18.04
C ARG A 97 -15.74 5.93 17.14
N GLN A 98 -15.75 6.26 15.85
CA GLN A 98 -16.65 5.66 14.87
C GLN A 98 -15.88 5.26 13.62
N VAL A 99 -15.82 3.97 13.34
CA VAL A 99 -15.26 3.43 12.09
C VAL A 99 -16.41 2.77 11.33
N CYS A 100 -16.65 3.19 10.11
CA CYS A 100 -17.59 2.54 9.20
C CYS A 100 -16.96 2.29 7.83
N VAL A 101 -17.46 1.31 7.11
CA VAL A 101 -16.99 0.98 5.77
C VAL A 101 -18.07 1.31 4.78
N THR A 102 -17.71 1.99 3.72
CA THR A 102 -18.63 2.37 2.67
C THR A 102 -18.11 1.98 1.31
N LYS A 103 -19.03 1.54 0.46
CA LYS A 103 -18.77 1.43 -0.98
C LYS A 103 -19.67 2.44 -1.69
N PRO A 104 -19.09 3.51 -2.27
CA PRO A 104 -19.87 4.49 -3.02
C PRO A 104 -20.35 3.89 -4.34
N ARG A 105 -21.47 4.39 -4.88
CA ARG A 105 -22.00 3.96 -6.19
C ARG A 105 -21.03 4.16 -7.36
N SER A 106 -20.11 5.12 -7.23
CA SER A 106 -19.05 5.37 -8.21
C SER A 106 -17.97 4.29 -8.21
N SER A 107 -17.92 3.41 -7.21
CA SER A 107 -17.01 2.26 -7.16
C SER A 107 -17.66 1.04 -7.81
N ARG A 108 -16.90 0.34 -8.66
CA ARG A 108 -17.37 -0.82 -9.44
C ARG A 108 -17.79 -1.95 -8.51
N ASN A 109 -18.93 -2.57 -8.75
CA ASN A 109 -19.41 -3.64 -7.86
C ASN A 109 -18.45 -4.85 -7.86
N SER A 110 -17.80 -5.13 -9.00
CA SER A 110 -16.82 -6.22 -9.14
C SER A 110 -15.50 -5.99 -8.39
N SER A 111 -15.22 -4.77 -7.93
CA SER A 111 -13.99 -4.47 -7.19
C SER A 111 -14.11 -4.85 -5.71
N ILE A 112 -13.04 -5.35 -5.10
CA ILE A 112 -12.94 -5.54 -3.65
C ILE A 112 -12.64 -4.22 -2.91
N GLU A 113 -12.49 -3.12 -3.65
CA GLU A 113 -12.29 -1.80 -3.06
C GLU A 113 -13.51 -1.35 -2.26
N SER A 114 -13.23 -0.71 -1.14
CA SER A 114 -14.18 0.01 -0.30
C SER A 114 -13.44 1.17 0.35
N PHE A 115 -14.17 2.03 1.03
CA PHE A 115 -13.61 3.16 1.76
C PHE A 115 -13.93 2.99 3.23
N VAL A 116 -12.94 3.13 4.09
CA VAL A 116 -13.17 3.28 5.53
C VAL A 116 -13.36 4.76 5.84
N VAL A 117 -14.34 5.06 6.68
CA VAL A 117 -14.65 6.40 7.18
C VAL A 117 -14.52 6.35 8.69
N CYS A 118 -13.46 6.98 9.19
CA CYS A 118 -13.11 7.05 10.59
C CYS A 118 -13.42 8.46 11.10
N ARG A 119 -14.38 8.58 12.01
CA ARG A 119 -14.87 9.85 12.58
C ARG A 119 -14.51 9.97 14.05
N ASP A 120 -14.49 11.20 14.52
CA ASP A 120 -14.13 11.58 15.89
C ASP A 120 -12.74 11.06 16.28
N TYR A 121 -11.69 11.60 15.66
CA TYR A 121 -10.31 11.29 16.04
C TYR A 121 -10.08 11.57 17.52
N THR A 122 -9.82 10.51 18.28
CA THR A 122 -9.69 10.48 19.74
C THR A 122 -8.51 9.58 20.10
N PRO A 123 -7.25 10.06 19.96
CA PRO A 123 -6.09 9.24 20.27
C PRO A 123 -6.06 8.87 21.76
N PRO A 124 -5.45 7.73 22.13
CA PRO A 124 -5.34 7.31 23.53
C PRO A 124 -4.63 8.35 24.40
N THR A 125 -5.01 8.45 25.67
CA THR A 125 -4.40 9.37 26.62
C THR A 125 -2.89 9.13 26.72
N GLY A 126 -2.08 10.17 26.50
CA GLY A 126 -0.62 10.08 26.52
C GLY A 126 0.02 9.56 25.22
N TYR A 127 -0.77 9.28 24.19
CA TYR A 127 -0.25 8.95 22.87
C TYR A 127 0.49 10.14 22.26
N THR A 128 1.75 9.92 21.89
CA THR A 128 2.56 10.88 21.13
C THR A 128 2.80 10.29 19.74
N PRO A 129 2.40 10.99 18.65
CA PRO A 129 2.65 10.54 17.28
C PRO A 129 4.16 10.31 17.03
N THR A 130 4.51 9.14 16.48
CA THR A 130 5.91 8.82 16.14
C THR A 130 6.00 8.12 14.78
N MET A 131 6.90 8.60 13.93
CA MET A 131 7.19 7.97 12.63
C MET A 131 8.11 6.74 12.72
N VAL A 132 8.54 6.37 13.94
CA VAL A 132 9.53 5.30 14.20
C VAL A 132 8.88 3.95 14.45
N ASN A 133 7.64 3.94 14.95
CA ASN A 133 6.91 2.71 15.22
C ASN A 133 5.82 2.57 14.17
N PRO A 134 6.06 1.82 13.10
CA PRO A 134 4.97 1.42 12.25
C PRO A 134 4.04 0.59 13.14
N LEU A 135 2.73 0.84 13.11
CA LEU A 135 1.71 -0.05 13.73
C LEU A 135 1.69 -1.46 13.08
N LEU A 136 2.80 -1.87 12.46
CA LEU A 136 3.03 -2.99 11.59
C LEU A 136 3.64 -4.20 12.32
N ASP A 137 4.15 -4.03 13.55
CA ASP A 137 4.64 -5.14 14.37
C ASP A 137 3.58 -5.58 15.39
N LEU A 138 2.53 -6.22 14.87
CA LEU A 138 1.69 -7.09 15.68
C LEU A 138 1.94 -8.48 15.15
N SER A 139 2.69 -9.28 15.90
CA SER A 139 2.75 -10.72 15.71
C SER A 139 1.32 -11.24 15.56
N TYR A 140 0.98 -11.62 14.33
CA TYR A 140 -0.35 -12.06 13.96
C TYR A 140 -0.59 -13.41 14.59
N ASP A 141 -1.12 -13.42 15.81
CA ASP A 141 -1.53 -14.66 16.44
C ASP A 141 -2.89 -15.05 15.84
N GLY A 142 -2.94 -16.22 15.19
CA GLY A 142 -4.14 -16.72 14.48
C GLY A 142 -5.40 -16.79 15.37
N ALA A 143 -5.23 -16.69 16.68
CA ALA A 143 -6.29 -16.57 17.68
C ALA A 143 -7.33 -15.46 17.37
N TRP A 144 -6.95 -14.35 16.73
CA TRP A 144 -7.89 -13.28 16.39
C TRP A 144 -8.93 -13.68 15.32
N GLN A 145 -8.58 -14.58 14.40
CA GLN A 145 -9.50 -15.09 13.39
C GLN A 145 -10.52 -16.08 13.97
N GLU A 146 -10.20 -16.69 15.11
CA GLU A 146 -11.06 -17.63 15.85
C GLU A 146 -11.99 -16.95 16.86
N LEU A 147 -11.88 -15.63 17.05
CA LEU A 147 -12.78 -14.90 17.96
C LEU A 147 -14.20 -14.84 17.39
N GLU A 148 -15.18 -15.22 18.23
CA GLU A 148 -16.60 -15.19 17.90
C GLU A 148 -17.39 -14.22 18.82
N GLY A 149 -18.55 -13.76 18.34
CA GLY A 149 -19.47 -12.92 19.11
C GLY A 149 -18.98 -11.49 19.35
N VAL A 150 -19.14 -11.00 20.58
CA VAL A 150 -18.72 -9.63 21.00
C VAL A 150 -17.21 -9.38 20.85
N ASN A 151 -16.40 -10.45 20.78
CA ASN A 151 -14.95 -10.34 20.59
C ASN A 151 -14.54 -10.13 19.13
N ARG A 152 -15.48 -10.26 18.19
CA ARG A 152 -15.29 -9.94 16.77
C ARG A 152 -16.21 -8.78 16.37
N VAL A 153 -15.67 -7.57 16.42
CA VAL A 153 -16.42 -6.35 16.09
C VAL A 153 -16.69 -6.32 14.58
N ILE A 154 -17.96 -6.45 14.19
CA ILE A 154 -18.40 -6.26 12.81
C ILE A 154 -18.55 -4.76 12.58
N VAL A 155 -17.65 -4.19 11.77
CA VAL A 155 -17.75 -2.79 11.37
C VAL A 155 -18.99 -2.57 10.50
N PRO A 156 -19.83 -1.57 10.81
CA PRO A 156 -21.03 -1.30 10.03
C PRO A 156 -20.66 -0.94 8.59
N PHE A 157 -21.32 -1.61 7.65
CA PHE A 157 -21.24 -1.28 6.23
C PHE A 157 -22.34 -0.30 5.86
N LEU A 158 -21.98 0.83 5.25
CA LEU A 158 -22.88 1.89 4.85
C LEU A 158 -22.79 2.10 3.34
N ALA A 159 -23.88 1.88 2.61
CA ALA A 159 -23.94 2.30 1.21
C ALA A 159 -24.02 3.83 1.15
N CYS A 160 -23.18 4.46 0.31
CA CYS A 160 -23.17 5.91 0.13
C CYS A 160 -23.62 6.30 -1.29
N GLY A 161 -24.34 7.42 -1.38
CA GLY A 161 -24.84 7.99 -2.63
C GLY A 161 -26.35 8.27 -2.60
N ASP A 162 -26.81 9.19 -3.44
CA ASP A 162 -28.23 9.43 -3.68
C ASP A 162 -28.79 8.45 -4.74
N LEU A 163 -30.12 8.39 -4.85
CA LEU A 163 -30.77 7.55 -5.87
C LEU A 163 -30.55 8.07 -7.30
N SER A 164 -30.21 9.35 -7.44
CA SER A 164 -29.99 10.07 -8.71
C SER A 164 -28.60 9.90 -9.32
N ALA A 165 -27.61 9.44 -8.56
CA ALA A 165 -26.25 9.28 -9.06
C ALA A 165 -26.11 8.22 -10.16
N TYR A 166 -25.13 8.45 -11.03
CA TYR A 166 -24.70 7.48 -12.04
C TYR A 166 -24.16 6.20 -11.38
N ASP A 167 -24.58 5.05 -11.92
CA ASP A 167 -24.16 3.71 -11.55
C ASP A 167 -22.87 3.36 -12.28
N SER A 168 -21.81 3.07 -11.54
CA SER A 168 -20.49 2.79 -12.14
C SER A 168 -20.45 1.56 -13.04
N ASP A 169 -21.41 0.64 -12.92
CA ASP A 169 -21.51 -0.56 -13.76
C ASP A 169 -22.47 -0.38 -14.95
N ARG A 170 -23.06 0.80 -15.13
CA ARG A 170 -23.95 1.11 -16.26
C ARG A 170 -23.27 2.02 -17.28
N THR A 171 -23.60 1.78 -18.54
CA THR A 171 -23.28 2.69 -19.64
C THR A 171 -24.40 3.71 -19.80
N TYR A 172 -24.07 5.00 -19.79
CA TYR A 172 -25.03 6.09 -19.93
C TYR A 172 -24.87 6.81 -21.28
N PRO A 173 -25.97 7.25 -21.90
CA PRO A 173 -25.88 8.15 -23.04
C PRO A 173 -25.19 9.45 -22.62
N LEU A 174 -24.21 9.90 -23.42
CA LEU A 174 -23.49 11.15 -23.19
C LEU A 174 -24.43 12.33 -23.45
N GLN A 175 -25.09 12.83 -22.40
CA GLN A 175 -25.91 14.03 -22.48
C GLN A 175 -25.01 15.26 -22.32
N THR A 176 -24.68 15.89 -23.43
CA THR A 176 -23.94 17.16 -23.42
C THR A 176 -24.90 18.29 -23.07
N ALA A 177 -24.48 19.23 -22.23
CA ALA A 177 -25.18 20.50 -22.07
C ALA A 177 -25.38 21.13 -23.46
N ASP A 178 -26.57 21.66 -23.72
CA ASP A 178 -26.96 22.34 -24.98
C ASP A 178 -27.17 21.45 -26.22
N GLY A 179 -27.31 20.12 -26.07
CA GLY A 179 -27.61 19.23 -27.20
C GLY A 179 -26.47 19.07 -28.21
N LYS A 180 -25.25 19.47 -27.84
CA LYS A 180 -24.05 19.25 -28.68
C LYS A 180 -23.67 17.77 -28.70
N LYS A 181 -23.17 17.27 -29.83
CA LYS A 181 -22.64 15.90 -29.94
C LYS A 181 -21.34 15.80 -29.13
N TYR A 182 -21.18 14.76 -28.32
CA TYR A 182 -19.94 14.53 -27.56
C TYR A 182 -18.73 14.48 -28.52
N GLU A 183 -17.73 15.32 -28.25
CA GLU A 183 -16.43 15.31 -28.93
C GLU A 183 -15.42 14.65 -28.00
N TYR A 184 -14.90 13.48 -28.40
CA TYR A 184 -13.86 12.81 -27.64
C TYR A 184 -12.58 13.65 -27.65
N ARG A 185 -12.07 13.97 -26.47
CA ARG A 185 -10.75 14.59 -26.30
C ARG A 185 -9.81 13.59 -25.66
N PRO A 186 -8.59 13.43 -26.18
CA PRO A 186 -7.60 12.57 -25.54
C PRO A 186 -7.30 13.07 -24.13
N PRO A 187 -6.99 12.17 -23.19
CA PRO A 187 -6.60 12.56 -21.83
C PRO A 187 -5.37 13.47 -21.89
N THR A 188 -5.34 14.49 -21.02
CA THR A 188 -4.24 15.45 -20.93
C THR A 188 -2.91 14.80 -20.56
N GLN A 189 -2.96 13.69 -19.82
CA GLN A 189 -1.82 12.85 -19.53
C GLN A 189 -2.24 11.38 -19.72
N PRO A 190 -1.55 10.61 -20.58
CA PRO A 190 -1.82 9.19 -20.71
C PRO A 190 -1.44 8.47 -19.40
N PRO A 191 -2.06 7.31 -19.09
CA PRO A 191 -1.64 6.47 -17.97
C PRO A 191 -0.13 6.20 -18.03
N ILE A 192 0.55 6.35 -16.89
CA ILE A 192 1.95 5.95 -16.77
C ILE A 192 2.08 4.44 -17.04
N SER A 193 3.13 4.05 -17.75
CA SER A 193 3.39 2.63 -18.00
C SER A 193 3.59 1.90 -16.68
N PRO A 194 2.90 0.78 -16.42
CA PRO A 194 3.06 0.05 -15.17
C PRO A 194 4.52 -0.41 -14.99
N ALA A 195 5.03 -0.37 -13.76
CA ALA A 195 6.43 -0.70 -13.46
C ALA A 195 6.83 -2.12 -13.92
N TYR A 196 5.87 -3.05 -13.93
CA TYR A 196 6.06 -4.43 -14.37
C TYR A 196 6.01 -4.63 -15.89
N THR A 197 5.81 -3.59 -16.70
CA THR A 197 5.73 -3.70 -18.18
C THR A 197 6.97 -4.37 -18.77
N ALA A 198 8.16 -4.00 -18.28
CA ALA A 198 9.42 -4.59 -18.71
C ALA A 198 9.52 -6.09 -18.33
N ALA A 199 9.05 -6.46 -17.13
CA ALA A 199 9.03 -7.85 -16.69
C ALA A 199 8.06 -8.70 -17.52
N VAL A 200 6.87 -8.16 -17.86
CA VAL A 200 5.89 -8.83 -18.73
C VAL A 200 6.42 -8.96 -20.16
N ALA A 201 7.12 -7.94 -20.67
CA ALA A 201 7.77 -8.01 -21.98
C ALA A 201 8.86 -9.09 -22.01
N ARG A 202 9.73 -9.14 -20.99
CA ARG A 202 10.77 -10.18 -20.84
C ARG A 202 10.18 -11.57 -20.75
N LYS A 203 9.09 -11.75 -19.99
CA LYS A 203 8.36 -13.02 -19.89
C LYS A 203 7.73 -13.43 -21.23
N ARG A 204 7.24 -12.47 -22.02
CA ARG A 204 6.72 -12.73 -23.38
C ARG A 204 7.84 -13.05 -24.39
N CYS A 205 9.03 -12.50 -24.20
CA CYS A 205 10.21 -12.76 -25.02
C CYS A 205 11.01 -14.00 -24.59
N GLY A 206 10.62 -14.66 -23.49
CA GLY A 206 11.27 -15.89 -23.01
C GLY A 206 12.59 -15.68 -22.26
N GLU A 207 12.88 -14.46 -21.79
CA GLU A 207 14.11 -14.19 -21.03
C GLU A 207 13.98 -14.64 -19.56
N PRO A 208 14.95 -15.37 -19.00
CA PRO A 208 14.93 -15.78 -17.60
C PRO A 208 15.09 -14.58 -16.67
N THR A 209 14.24 -14.47 -15.65
CA THR A 209 14.35 -13.46 -14.59
C THR A 209 15.53 -13.79 -13.68
N ALA A 210 16.65 -13.10 -13.85
CA ALA A 210 17.79 -13.20 -12.94
C ALA A 210 17.43 -12.60 -11.57
N ALA A 211 17.54 -13.40 -10.51
CA ALA A 211 17.50 -12.91 -9.13
C ALA A 211 18.70 -11.96 -8.91
N THR A 212 18.42 -10.68 -8.66
CA THR A 212 19.47 -9.70 -8.35
C THR A 212 19.72 -9.73 -6.86
N THR A 213 20.79 -10.41 -6.44
CA THR A 213 21.42 -10.24 -5.14
C THR A 213 22.10 -8.87 -5.14
N THR A 214 21.60 -7.92 -4.35
CA THR A 214 22.25 -6.63 -4.13
C THR A 214 23.46 -6.81 -3.22
N THR A 215 24.67 -6.75 -3.79
CA THR A 215 25.89 -6.41 -3.04
C THR A 215 26.30 -5.00 -3.42
N GLY A 216 26.40 -4.11 -2.42
CA GLY A 216 26.70 -2.70 -2.59
C GLY A 216 28.11 -2.45 -3.11
N GLU A 217 28.25 -1.44 -3.95
CA GLU A 217 29.53 -0.82 -4.30
C GLU A 217 29.76 0.40 -3.40
N ALA A 218 30.88 0.37 -2.68
CA ALA A 218 31.54 1.54 -2.12
C ALA A 218 32.74 1.87 -3.02
N ASP A 219 32.92 3.15 -3.27
CA ASP A 219 34.02 3.76 -4.02
C ASP A 219 35.43 3.34 -3.52
N SER A 220 36.38 3.14 -4.43
CA SER A 220 37.67 3.88 -4.46
C SER A 220 38.71 3.31 -5.46
N GLU A 221 39.60 4.22 -5.85
CA GLU A 221 40.60 4.22 -6.91
C GLU A 221 41.74 3.17 -6.80
N ALA A 222 42.31 2.82 -7.95
CA ALA A 222 43.64 2.21 -8.13
C ALA A 222 44.74 3.32 -8.21
N PRO A 223 46.07 3.04 -8.36
CA PRO A 223 46.79 1.76 -8.51
C PRO A 223 48.13 1.65 -7.73
N GLY A 224 48.77 0.47 -7.73
CA GLY A 224 50.21 0.35 -7.41
C GLY A 224 50.78 -1.05 -7.17
N GLY A 225 51.50 -1.60 -8.17
CA GLY A 225 52.84 -2.17 -8.00
C GLY A 225 53.09 -3.58 -7.41
N THR A 226 53.60 -4.46 -8.30
CA THR A 226 54.79 -5.35 -8.15
C THR A 226 54.67 -6.78 -7.57
N GLU A 227 54.99 -7.73 -8.47
CA GLU A 227 55.72 -9.01 -8.33
C GLU A 227 55.30 -10.13 -7.35
N GLY A 228 55.18 -11.35 -7.90
CA GLY A 228 55.88 -12.52 -7.33
C GLY A 228 55.06 -13.75 -6.92
N SER A 229 55.26 -14.83 -7.69
CA SER A 229 55.24 -16.25 -7.29
C SER A 229 53.97 -17.11 -7.37
N THR A 230 54.16 -18.15 -8.16
CA THR A 230 53.44 -19.39 -8.48
C THR A 230 53.09 -20.25 -7.26
N VAL A 231 51.84 -20.72 -7.16
CA VAL A 231 51.51 -22.07 -6.66
C VAL A 231 50.26 -22.57 -7.41
N THR A 232 50.42 -23.68 -8.10
CA THR A 232 49.37 -24.54 -8.67
C THR A 232 48.59 -25.24 -7.57
N GLN A 233 47.25 -25.29 -7.64
CA GLN A 233 46.51 -26.53 -7.37
C GLN A 233 45.08 -26.46 -7.93
N GLU A 234 44.74 -27.57 -8.58
CA GLU A 234 43.58 -27.84 -9.40
C GLU A 234 42.64 -28.75 -8.58
N THR A 235 41.33 -28.59 -8.78
CA THR A 235 40.26 -29.61 -8.58
C THR A 235 39.85 -30.03 -7.16
N THR A 236 38.57 -29.78 -6.81
CA THR A 236 37.54 -30.79 -6.44
C THR A 236 36.32 -30.09 -5.81
N HIS A 237 35.21 -29.97 -6.54
CA HIS A 237 33.91 -29.55 -5.98
C HIS A 237 32.73 -30.43 -6.43
N GLU A 238 33.01 -31.61 -6.97
CA GLU A 238 32.01 -32.62 -7.36
C GLU A 238 31.69 -33.64 -6.24
N SER A 239 32.36 -33.60 -5.09
CA SER A 239 32.18 -34.62 -4.03
C SER A 239 31.19 -34.25 -2.93
N LEU A 240 30.41 -33.16 -3.07
CA LEU A 240 29.43 -32.73 -2.06
C LEU A 240 27.98 -32.96 -2.49
N GLN A 241 27.70 -33.16 -3.79
CA GLN A 241 26.35 -33.42 -4.27
C GLN A 241 25.93 -34.91 -4.19
N GLU A 242 26.89 -35.83 -4.14
CA GLU A 242 26.58 -37.27 -3.98
C GLU A 242 26.35 -37.69 -2.52
N LYS A 243 26.75 -36.87 -1.53
CA LYS A 243 26.55 -37.19 -0.11
C LYS A 243 25.20 -36.74 0.47
N GLU A 244 24.59 -35.69 -0.05
CA GLU A 244 23.26 -35.25 0.43
C GLU A 244 22.11 -36.08 -0.17
N LEU A 245 22.34 -36.77 -1.29
CA LEU A 245 21.31 -37.58 -1.95
C LEU A 245 21.11 -38.96 -1.29
N GLU A 246 22.12 -39.51 -0.61
CA GLU A 246 21.99 -40.77 0.14
C GLU A 246 21.30 -40.59 1.51
N ASP A 247 21.40 -39.40 2.13
CA ASP A 247 20.76 -39.13 3.42
C ASP A 247 19.25 -38.84 3.29
N LEU A 248 18.80 -38.36 2.12
CA LEU A 248 17.38 -38.11 1.84
C LEU A 248 16.56 -39.37 1.50
N GLN A 249 17.20 -40.49 1.13
CA GLN A 249 16.50 -41.75 0.87
C GLN A 249 16.35 -42.67 2.10
N LYS A 250 16.93 -42.33 3.26
CA LYS A 250 16.80 -43.10 4.50
C LYS A 250 15.70 -42.63 5.47
N MET A 251 14.96 -41.57 5.14
CA MET A 251 13.93 -41.01 6.02
C MET A 251 12.47 -41.33 5.62
N HIS A 252 12.22 -42.26 4.69
CA HIS A 252 10.87 -42.66 4.26
C HIS A 252 10.64 -44.18 4.22
N LEU A 253 11.13 -44.90 5.23
CA LEU A 253 10.67 -46.25 5.59
C LEU A 253 10.33 -46.30 7.08
#